data_AF-A0A7S4NAX3-F1
#
_entry.id   AF-A0A7S4NAX3-F1
#
_cell.length_a   1.000
_cell.length_b   1.000
_cell.length_c   1.000
_cell.angle_alpha   90.00
_cell.angle_beta   90.00
_cell.angle_gamma   90.00
#
_symmetry.space_group_name_H-M   'P 1'
#
loop_
_entity.id
_entity.type
_entity.pdbx_description
1 polymer ?
#
loop_
_entity_poly.entity_id
_entity_poly.type
_entity_poly.pdbx_seq_one_letter_code
_entity_poly.pdbx_strand_id
1 'polypeptide(L)'
;KKNMVKTGKAALLLWCQKRTEGYKGVQVTNFTKSWKDGLAFAALYHSFYPDEIPFNSLSSKSSAEILEMCFACGLRHGIPRLLDVEDIVEMPSPEPFSMMTYLSQCYHTMEGGQKGRSGLASIQVNESQQRQQPA
;
A
#
# COMPACT_ATOMS: atom_id res chain seq x y z
N LYS A 1 -5.84 16.66 25.42
CA LYS A 1 -5.72 15.44 24.58
C LYS A 1 -5.38 15.92 23.17
N LYS A 2 -4.20 15.60 22.62
CA LYS A 2 -3.73 16.16 21.33
C LYS A 2 -4.65 15.70 20.19
N ASN A 3 -5.31 16.64 19.52
CA ASN A 3 -5.98 16.41 18.24
C ASN A 3 -4.89 16.19 17.18
N MET A 4 -4.47 14.94 17.00
CA MET A 4 -3.53 14.55 15.96
C MET A 4 -4.26 14.57 14.62
N VAL A 5 -4.01 15.59 13.80
CA VAL A 5 -4.36 15.60 12.38
C VAL A 5 -3.67 14.36 11.77
N LYS A 6 -4.44 13.29 11.52
CA LYS A 6 -3.91 12.11 10.84
C LYS A 6 -3.73 12.49 9.38
N THR A 7 -2.48 12.72 8.97
CA THR A 7 -2.13 12.91 7.56
C THR A 7 -2.48 11.63 6.77
N GLY A 8 -2.76 11.75 5.48
CA GLY A 8 -3.07 10.58 4.62
C GLY A 8 -2.01 9.48 4.71
N LYS A 9 -0.73 9.88 4.81
CA LYS A 9 0.40 8.98 5.07
C LYS A 9 0.25 8.17 6.37
N ALA A 10 -0.09 8.84 7.48
CA ALA A 10 -0.26 8.18 8.77
C ALA A 10 -1.48 7.24 8.78
N ALA A 11 -2.56 7.63 8.09
CA ALA A 11 -3.73 6.78 7.93
C ALA A 11 -3.44 5.52 7.12
N LEU A 12 -2.71 5.65 6.00
CA LEU A 12 -2.29 4.52 5.17
C LEU A 12 -1.35 3.57 5.93
N LEU A 13 -0.42 4.11 6.72
CA LEU A 13 0.50 3.28 7.52
C LEU A 13 -0.26 2.49 8.58
N LEU A 14 -1.19 3.15 9.27
CA LEU A 14 -2.05 2.52 10.27
C LEU A 14 -2.93 1.43 9.63
N TRP A 15 -3.43 1.66 8.41
CA TRP A 15 -4.20 0.65 7.69
C TRP A 15 -3.35 -0.59 7.40
N CYS A 16 -2.14 -0.42 6.87
CA CYS A 16 -1.21 -1.52 6.63
C CYS A 16 -0.96 -2.30 7.93
N GLN A 17 -0.62 -1.58 9.02
CA GLN A 17 -0.35 -2.17 10.33
C GLN A 17 -1.51 -3.03 10.84
N LYS A 18 -2.74 -2.52 10.75
CA LYS A 18 -3.94 -3.25 11.17
C LYS A 18 -4.20 -4.50 10.33
N ARG A 19 -3.99 -4.42 9.01
CA ARG A 19 -4.21 -5.56 8.11
C ARG A 19 -3.15 -6.65 8.26
N THR A 20 -1.94 -6.28 8.69
CA THR A 20 -0.84 -7.22 8.93
C THR A 20 -0.67 -7.62 10.40
N GLU A 21 -1.56 -7.19 11.30
CA GLU A 21 -1.48 -7.54 12.71
C GLU A 21 -1.62 -9.06 12.92
N GLY A 22 -0.75 -9.63 13.75
CA GLY A 22 -0.74 -11.08 14.05
C GLY A 22 0.04 -11.96 13.08
N TYR A 23 0.54 -11.42 11.96
CA TYR A 23 1.37 -12.18 11.02
C TYR A 23 2.80 -12.33 11.54
N LYS A 24 3.26 -13.58 11.68
CA LYS A 24 4.60 -13.89 12.18
C LYS A 24 5.67 -13.32 11.24
N GLY A 25 6.66 -12.65 11.81
CA GLY A 25 7.78 -12.07 11.06
C GLY A 25 7.45 -10.77 10.31
N VAL A 26 6.24 -10.22 10.49
CA VAL A 26 5.81 -8.99 9.81
C VAL A 26 5.75 -7.83 10.79
N GLN A 27 6.43 -6.74 10.47
CA GLN A 27 6.35 -5.50 11.24
C GLN A 27 6.43 -4.27 10.33
N VAL A 28 5.27 -3.65 10.10
CA VAL A 28 5.14 -2.47 9.24
C VAL A 28 5.36 -1.20 10.06
N THR A 29 6.48 -0.52 9.85
CA THR A 29 6.83 0.74 10.56
C THR A 29 7.09 1.90 9.60
N ASN A 30 7.25 1.63 8.31
CA ASN A 30 7.58 2.61 7.28
C ASN A 30 7.06 2.17 5.90
N PHE A 31 7.26 3.02 4.90
CA PHE A 31 6.94 2.75 3.48
C PHE A 31 8.18 2.39 2.66
N THR A 32 9.18 1.78 3.30
CA THR A 32 10.42 1.42 2.62
C THR A 32 10.85 0.01 3.03
N LYS A 33 11.77 -0.11 3.98
CA LYS A 33 12.41 -1.38 4.39
C LYS A 33 11.43 -2.40 4.97
N SER A 34 10.32 -1.97 5.58
CA SER A 34 9.28 -2.87 6.09
C SER A 34 8.65 -3.77 5.02
N TRP A 35 8.84 -3.47 3.74
CA TRP A 35 8.21 -4.17 2.63
C TRP A 35 9.20 -4.94 1.76
N LYS A 36 10.51 -4.76 2.01
CA LYS A 36 11.58 -5.24 1.14
C LYS A 36 11.69 -6.77 1.09
N ASP A 37 11.37 -7.44 2.19
CA ASP A 37 11.38 -8.91 2.28
C ASP A 37 10.14 -9.57 1.66
N GLY A 38 9.18 -8.78 1.18
CA GLY A 38 7.91 -9.25 0.62
C GLY A 38 6.90 -9.76 1.65
N LEU A 39 7.28 -9.99 2.91
CA LEU A 39 6.38 -10.59 3.91
C LEU A 39 5.24 -9.63 4.30
N ALA A 40 5.51 -8.33 4.38
CA ALA A 40 4.46 -7.35 4.61
C ALA A 40 3.44 -7.30 3.46
N PHE A 41 3.88 -7.45 2.22
CA PHE A 41 2.97 -7.59 1.08
C PHE A 41 2.18 -8.89 1.16
N ALA A 42 2.84 -10.02 1.42
CA ALA A 42 2.17 -11.29 1.54
C ALA A 42 1.10 -11.30 2.65
N ALA A 43 1.40 -10.73 3.82
CA ALA A 43 0.43 -10.60 4.90
C ALA A 43 -0.75 -9.71 4.50
N LEU A 44 -0.47 -8.58 3.85
CA LEU A 44 -1.50 -7.67 3.38
C LEU A 44 -2.44 -8.38 2.38
N TYR A 45 -1.89 -9.04 1.35
CA TYR A 45 -2.68 -9.75 0.35
C TYR A 45 -3.41 -10.96 0.93
N HIS A 46 -2.78 -11.79 1.76
CA HIS A 46 -3.44 -12.93 2.43
C HIS A 46 -4.62 -12.48 3.30
N SER A 47 -4.59 -11.26 3.87
CA SER A 47 -5.72 -10.72 4.65
C SER A 47 -6.99 -10.47 3.82
N PHE A 48 -6.90 -10.42 2.49
CA PHE A 48 -8.04 -10.27 1.58
C PHE A 48 -8.26 -11.50 0.69
N TYR A 49 -7.18 -12.16 0.28
CA TYR A 49 -7.18 -13.30 -0.65
C TYR A 49 -6.41 -14.48 -0.03
N PRO A 50 -6.93 -15.08 1.07
CA PRO A 50 -6.22 -16.13 1.79
C PRO A 50 -5.96 -17.37 0.94
N ASP A 51 -6.83 -17.63 -0.04
CA ASP A 51 -6.73 -18.78 -0.94
C ASP A 51 -5.65 -18.61 -2.03
N GLU A 52 -5.20 -17.38 -2.30
CA GLU A 52 -4.20 -17.09 -3.35
C GLU A 52 -2.79 -16.91 -2.81
N ILE A 53 -2.65 -16.56 -1.52
CA ILE A 53 -1.36 -16.26 -0.90
C ILE A 53 -1.10 -17.22 0.26
N PRO A 54 -0.33 -18.31 0.07
CA PRO A 54 -0.10 -19.31 1.12
C PRO A 54 0.92 -18.83 2.16
N PHE A 55 0.57 -17.84 2.98
CA PHE A 55 1.49 -17.12 3.88
C PHE A 55 2.31 -18.06 4.79
N ASN A 56 1.67 -19.09 5.33
CA ASN A 56 2.32 -20.05 6.24
C ASN A 56 3.40 -20.92 5.59
N SER A 57 3.47 -20.93 4.26
CA SER A 57 4.43 -21.72 3.46
C SER A 57 5.50 -20.87 2.78
N LEU A 58 5.66 -19.59 3.15
CA LEU A 58 6.61 -18.67 2.51
C LEU A 58 8.03 -18.74 3.08
N SER A 59 8.27 -19.53 4.13
CA SER A 59 9.58 -19.60 4.80
C SER A 59 10.74 -20.06 3.90
N SER A 60 10.44 -20.75 2.80
CA SER A 60 11.43 -21.25 1.84
C SER A 60 11.53 -20.41 0.56
N LYS A 61 10.78 -19.30 0.44
CA LYS A 61 10.74 -18.48 -0.78
C LYS A 61 11.63 -17.25 -0.67
N SER A 62 12.21 -16.85 -1.79
CA SER A 62 12.93 -15.57 -1.89
C SER A 62 11.96 -14.37 -1.87
N SER A 63 12.47 -13.19 -1.49
CA SER A 63 11.68 -11.96 -1.51
C SER A 63 11.10 -11.68 -2.89
N ALA A 64 11.86 -11.93 -3.96
CA ALA A 64 11.42 -11.74 -5.34
C ALA A 64 10.21 -12.64 -5.67
N GLU A 65 10.27 -13.94 -5.34
CA GLU A 65 9.15 -14.86 -5.55
C GLU A 65 7.89 -14.44 -4.77
N ILE A 66 8.07 -13.97 -3.54
CA ILE A 66 6.95 -13.51 -2.70
C ILE A 66 6.31 -12.28 -3.32
N LEU A 67 7.12 -11.30 -3.74
CA LEU A 67 6.65 -10.06 -4.35
C LEU A 67 5.96 -10.31 -5.69
N GLU A 68 6.53 -11.14 -6.57
CA GLU A 68 5.91 -11.50 -7.85
C GLU A 68 4.53 -12.15 -7.64
N MET A 69 4.43 -13.09 -6.69
CA MET A 69 3.16 -13.73 -6.36
C MET A 69 2.12 -12.70 -5.87
N CYS A 70 2.52 -11.77 -5.00
CA CYS A 70 1.64 -10.72 -4.50
C CYS A 70 1.19 -9.76 -5.60
N PHE A 71 2.11 -9.31 -6.46
CA PHE A 71 1.80 -8.36 -7.53
C PHE A 71 0.98 -9.01 -8.65
N ALA A 72 1.20 -10.30 -8.94
CA ALA A 72 0.35 -11.07 -9.84
C ALA A 72 -1.08 -11.23 -9.28
N CYS A 73 -1.23 -11.46 -7.98
CA CYS A 73 -2.55 -11.45 -7.32
C CYS A 73 -3.20 -10.07 -7.43
N GLY A 74 -2.46 -8.99 -7.13
CA GLY A 74 -2.96 -7.63 -7.26
C GLY A 74 -3.47 -7.30 -8.66
N LEU A 75 -2.71 -7.67 -9.70
CA LEU A 75 -3.10 -7.43 -11.08
C LEU A 75 -4.42 -8.14 -11.45
N ARG A 76 -4.63 -9.37 -10.98
CA ARG A 76 -5.90 -10.10 -11.18
C ARG A 76 -7.09 -9.39 -10.54
N HIS A 77 -6.87 -8.68 -9.44
CA HIS A 77 -7.88 -7.91 -8.71
C HIS A 77 -7.94 -6.44 -9.11
N GLY A 78 -7.26 -6.04 -10.20
CA GLY A 78 -7.34 -4.70 -10.76
C GLY A 78 -6.39 -3.66 -10.14
N ILE A 79 -5.41 -4.09 -9.33
CA ILE A 79 -4.35 -3.21 -8.82
C ILE A 79 -3.24 -3.14 -9.88
N PRO A 80 -2.96 -1.97 -10.49
CA PRO A 80 -1.92 -1.86 -11.50
C PRO A 80 -0.55 -2.13 -10.89
N ARG A 81 0.33 -2.81 -11.64
CA ARG A 81 1.70 -3.08 -11.24
C ARG A 81 2.54 -1.80 -11.40
N LEU A 82 2.68 -1.04 -10.31
CA LEU A 82 3.44 0.23 -10.28
C LEU A 82 4.86 0.07 -9.72
N LEU A 83 5.17 -1.10 -9.17
CA LEU A 83 6.46 -1.39 -8.58
C LEU A 83 7.15 -2.49 -9.37
N ASP A 84 8.44 -2.32 -9.59
CA ASP A 84 9.31 -3.37 -10.08
C ASP A 84 9.84 -4.20 -8.90
N VAL A 85 9.96 -5.51 -9.10
CA VAL A 85 10.41 -6.44 -8.05
C VAL A 85 11.91 -6.33 -7.85
N GLU A 86 12.68 -6.18 -8.94
CA GLU A 86 14.13 -6.02 -8.90
C GLU A 86 14.47 -4.73 -8.14
N ASP A 87 13.78 -3.63 -8.43
CA ASP A 87 13.98 -2.36 -7.72
C ASP A 87 13.76 -2.47 -6.20
N ILE A 88 12.78 -3.26 -5.75
CA ILE A 88 12.52 -3.44 -4.31
C ILE A 88 13.62 -4.29 -3.66
N VAL A 89 14.06 -5.35 -4.34
CA VAL A 89 14.97 -6.36 -3.79
C VAL A 89 16.43 -5.88 -3.83
N GLU A 90 16.86 -5.31 -4.95
CA GLU A 90 18.25 -4.92 -5.18
C GLU A 90 18.61 -3.60 -4.48
N MET A 91 17.70 -2.63 -4.47
CA MET A 91 18.00 -1.33 -3.87
C MET A 91 18.10 -1.42 -2.34
N PRO A 92 19.01 -0.67 -1.69
CA PRO A 92 19.14 -0.68 -0.22
C PRO A 92 17.85 -0.34 0.52
N SER A 93 16.98 0.42 -0.13
CA SER A 93 15.67 0.82 0.37
C SER A 93 14.76 1.18 -0.81
N PRO A 94 13.54 0.63 -0.89
CA PRO A 94 12.54 1.09 -1.84
C PRO A 94 12.24 2.58 -1.66
N GLU A 95 11.82 3.24 -2.74
CA GLU A 95 11.45 4.65 -2.73
C GLU A 95 10.07 4.84 -2.05
N PRO A 96 9.97 5.68 -1.01
CA PRO A 96 8.76 5.79 -0.19
C PRO A 96 7.52 6.33 -0.93
N PHE A 97 7.65 7.25 -1.89
CA PHE A 97 6.50 7.78 -2.63
C PHE A 97 5.88 6.74 -3.56
N SER A 98 6.70 5.98 -4.29
CA SER A 98 6.27 4.84 -5.12
C SER A 98 5.58 3.78 -4.28
N MET A 99 6.17 3.41 -3.14
CA MET A 99 5.57 2.48 -2.17
C MET A 99 4.22 2.99 -1.65
N MET A 100 4.13 4.25 -1.23
CA MET A 100 2.89 4.86 -0.77
C MET A 100 1.83 4.90 -1.88
N THR A 101 2.23 5.22 -3.12
CA THR A 101 1.33 5.26 -4.28
C THR A 101 0.73 3.89 -4.53
N TYR A 102 1.56 2.85 -4.60
CA TYR A 102 1.09 1.48 -4.80
C TYR A 102 0.19 1.00 -3.65
N LEU A 103 0.59 1.23 -2.39
CA LEU A 103 -0.23 0.85 -1.23
C LEU A 103 -1.55 1.62 -1.16
N SER A 104 -1.61 2.86 -1.67
CA SER A 104 -2.86 3.60 -1.81
C SER A 104 -3.79 2.93 -2.82
N GLN A 105 -3.25 2.40 -3.94
CA GLN A 105 -4.05 1.64 -4.90
C GLN A 105 -4.57 0.33 -4.29
N CYS A 106 -3.73 -0.37 -3.49
CA CYS A 106 -4.17 -1.53 -2.71
C CYS A 106 -5.33 -1.16 -1.79
N TYR A 107 -5.19 -0.08 -1.00
CA TYR A 107 -6.25 0.40 -0.11
C TYR A 107 -7.55 0.67 -0.87
N HIS A 108 -7.49 1.46 -1.96
CA HIS A 108 -8.69 1.82 -2.71
C HIS A 108 -9.37 0.62 -3.35
N THR A 109 -8.60 -0.35 -3.86
CA THR A 109 -9.17 -1.52 -4.53
C THR A 109 -9.75 -2.50 -3.51
N MET A 110 -8.99 -2.82 -2.46
CA MET A 110 -9.36 -3.85 -1.48
C MET A 110 -10.43 -3.38 -0.47
N GLU A 111 -10.42 -2.10 -0.08
CA GLU A 111 -11.44 -1.52 0.81
C GLU A 111 -12.60 -0.89 0.02
N GLY A 112 -12.31 -0.27 -1.13
CA GLY A 112 -13.34 0.36 -1.96
C GLY A 112 -14.25 -0.65 -2.67
N GLY A 113 -13.78 -1.88 -2.90
CA GLY A 113 -14.61 -2.99 -3.38
C GLY A 113 -15.66 -3.48 -2.38
N GLN A 114 -15.61 -3.05 -1.10
CA GLN A 114 -16.50 -3.56 -0.05
C GLN A 114 -17.75 -2.72 0.25
N LYS A 115 -17.93 -1.52 -0.32
CA LYS A 115 -19.21 -0.78 -0.44
C LYS A 115 -18.95 0.63 -0.96
N GLY A 116 -19.80 1.09 -1.88
CA GLY A 116 -19.73 2.45 -2.42
C GLY A 116 -19.68 3.53 -1.33
N ARG A 117 -18.58 4.28 -1.29
CA ARG A 117 -18.44 5.70 -0.92
C ARG A 117 -16.96 6.06 -0.80
N SER A 118 -16.46 6.66 -1.86
CA SER A 118 -15.17 7.37 -1.91
C SER A 118 -15.10 8.43 -0.80
N GLY A 119 -13.99 8.48 -0.07
CA GLY A 119 -13.79 9.41 1.04
C GLY A 119 -12.40 10.03 1.13
N LEU A 120 -11.58 9.95 0.07
CA LEU A 120 -10.23 10.56 0.07
C LEU A 120 -9.87 11.29 -1.24
N ALA A 121 -10.73 11.30 -2.26
CA ALA A 121 -10.49 12.01 -3.52
C ALA A 121 -10.87 13.50 -3.52
N SER A 122 -11.38 14.05 -2.42
CA SER A 122 -11.72 15.48 -2.32
C SER A 122 -10.56 16.30 -1.75
N ILE A 123 -9.46 16.39 -2.50
CA ILE A 123 -8.53 17.52 -2.37
C ILE A 123 -8.79 18.39 -3.60
N GLN A 124 -9.79 19.27 -3.50
CA GLN A 124 -10.02 20.29 -4.52
C GLN A 124 -8.88 21.29 -4.42
N VAL A 125 -8.06 21.33 -5.47
CA VAL A 125 -7.08 22.39 -5.72
C VAL A 125 -7.90 23.66 -5.97
N ASN A 126 -7.87 24.59 -5.01
CA ASN A 126 -8.60 25.84 -5.11
C ASN A 126 -7.76 26.83 -5.92
N GLU A 127 -7.79 26.72 -7.24
CA GLU A 127 -7.10 27.64 -8.15
C GLU A 127 -8.06 28.70 -8.69
N SER A 128 -8.42 29.65 -7.83
CA SER A 128 -9.07 30.88 -8.30
C SER A 128 -8.82 32.02 -7.31
N GLN A 129 -7.58 32.52 -7.31
CA GLN A 129 -7.33 33.93 -7.03
C GLN A 129 -6.39 34.49 -8.10
N GLN A 130 -6.81 35.62 -8.67
CA GLN A 130 -6.02 36.65 -9.36
C GLN A 130 -6.16 36.75 -10.90
N ARG A 131 -7.20 37.46 -11.34
CA ARG A 131 -7.03 38.80 -11.93
C ARG A 131 -8.35 39.56 -11.98
N GLN A 132 -8.48 40.49 -11.05
CA GLN A 132 -9.24 41.72 -11.24
C GLN A 132 -8.36 42.68 -12.05
N GLN A 133 -8.93 43.42 -12.99
CA GLN A 133 -8.62 44.82 -13.29
C GLN A 133 -9.72 45.43 -14.18
N PRO A 134 -9.90 46.75 -14.16
CA PRO A 134 -11.19 47.42 -14.22
C PRO A 134 -11.52 47.99 -15.62
N ALA A 135 -12.68 48.66 -15.66
CA ALA A 135 -13.39 49.27 -16.78
C ALA A 135 -12.56 49.87 -17.92
#